data_AF-A0A1G7ECL8-F1
#
_entry.id   AF-A0A1G7ECL8-F1
#
_cell.length_a   1.000
_cell.length_b   1.000
_cell.length_c   1.000
_cell.angle_alpha   90.00
_cell.angle_beta   90.00
_cell.angle_gamma   90.00
#
_symmetry.space_group_name_H-M   'P 1'
#
loop_
_entity.id
_entity.type
_entity.pdbx_description
1 polymer ?
#
loop_
_entity_poly.entity_id
_entity_poly.type
_entity_poly.pdbx_seq_one_letter_code
_entity_poly.pdbx_strand_id
1 'polypeptide(L)'
;MAWNQAAFGMRLKALREQKGLSMLAFGKEIGTSASRIKHWEEGKSAPSASWIVTICERFGVSAESLLTGETASVSSEPLSAMAEAAGLDEIADSFIRAGNQRYGERDGREKMMKEITERLFRMDERDLRELLMIIVLKSRNV
;
A
#
# COMPACT_ATOMS: atom_id res chain seq x y z
N MET A 1 16.49 -18.97 -15.52
CA MET A 1 15.27 -18.75 -14.71
C MET A 1 14.24 -18.06 -15.60
N ALA A 2 13.03 -18.61 -15.72
CA ALA A 2 11.99 -18.04 -16.57
C ALA A 2 11.38 -16.81 -15.88
N TRP A 3 11.37 -15.68 -16.58
CA TRP A 3 10.73 -14.44 -16.11
C TRP A 3 9.21 -14.65 -15.93
N ASN A 4 8.67 -14.28 -14.76
CA ASN A 4 7.24 -14.37 -14.49
C ASN A 4 6.59 -12.97 -14.54
N GLN A 5 5.91 -12.67 -15.65
CA GLN A 5 5.26 -11.37 -15.90
C GLN A 5 4.12 -11.09 -14.92
N ALA A 6 3.32 -12.10 -14.58
CA ALA A 6 2.20 -11.95 -13.65
C ALA A 6 2.70 -11.60 -12.24
N ALA A 7 3.75 -12.28 -11.77
CA ALA A 7 4.35 -12.01 -10.48
C ALA A 7 4.96 -10.59 -10.41
N PHE A 8 5.62 -10.15 -11.49
CA PHE A 8 6.11 -8.77 -11.61
C PHE A 8 4.96 -7.77 -11.54
N GLY A 9 3.87 -8.01 -12.29
CA GLY A 9 2.71 -7.15 -12.33
C GLY A 9 2.07 -6.95 -10.96
N MET A 10 1.96 -8.03 -10.18
CA MET A 10 1.48 -7.97 -8.79
C MET A 10 2.37 -7.11 -7.90
N ARG A 11 3.70 -7.22 -8.02
CA ARG A 11 4.65 -6.40 -7.25
C ARG A 11 4.59 -4.92 -7.65
N LEU A 12 4.49 -4.64 -8.95
CA LEU A 12 4.34 -3.27 -9.44
C LEU A 12 3.04 -2.64 -8.93
N LYS A 13 1.95 -3.40 -8.93
CA LYS A 13 0.65 -2.98 -8.37
C LYS A 13 0.77 -2.68 -6.88
N ALA A 14 1.39 -3.56 -6.10
CA ALA A 14 1.60 -3.36 -4.67
C ALA A 14 2.45 -2.10 -4.39
N LEU A 15 3.52 -1.87 -5.15
CA LEU A 15 4.33 -0.66 -5.06
C LEU A 15 3.49 0.59 -5.34
N ARG A 16 2.67 0.56 -6.40
CA ARG A 16 1.79 1.67 -6.75
C ARG A 16 0.79 1.99 -5.61
N GLU A 17 0.17 0.96 -5.06
CA GLU A 17 -0.83 1.08 -3.98
C GLU A 17 -0.19 1.54 -2.67
N GLN A 18 1.00 1.06 -2.33
CA GLN A 18 1.77 1.53 -1.17
C GLN A 18 2.09 3.04 -1.25
N LYS A 19 2.27 3.57 -2.47
CA LYS A 19 2.49 5.00 -2.71
C LYS A 19 1.18 5.81 -2.80
N GLY A 20 0.01 5.16 -2.72
CA GLY A 20 -1.30 5.80 -2.82
C GLY A 20 -1.57 6.38 -4.22
N LEU A 21 -1.03 5.77 -5.27
CA LEU A 21 -1.12 6.29 -6.63
C LEU A 21 -2.15 5.52 -7.47
N SER A 22 -2.96 6.22 -8.25
CA SER A 22 -3.74 5.60 -9.33
C SER A 22 -2.81 5.18 -10.48
N MET A 23 -3.26 4.27 -11.36
CA MET A 23 -2.48 3.90 -12.57
C MET A 23 -2.14 5.13 -13.43
N LEU A 24 -3.04 6.12 -13.47
CA LEU A 24 -2.82 7.38 -14.18
C LEU A 24 -1.74 8.22 -13.50
N ALA A 25 -1.80 8.37 -12.18
CA ALA A 25 -0.81 9.13 -11.43
C ALA A 25 0.56 8.45 -11.53
N PHE A 26 0.63 7.14 -11.29
CA PHE A 26 1.86 6.35 -11.43
C PHE A 26 2.45 6.43 -12.83
N GLY A 27 1.60 6.35 -13.86
CA GLY A 27 2.02 6.53 -15.25
C GLY A 27 2.66 7.90 -15.48
N LYS A 28 2.03 8.98 -14.99
CA LYS A 28 2.58 10.34 -15.09
C LYS A 28 3.92 10.49 -14.38
N GLU A 29 4.07 9.91 -13.20
CA GLU A 29 5.30 9.96 -12.39
C GLU A 29 6.54 9.41 -13.12
N ILE A 30 6.34 8.41 -13.98
CA ILE A 30 7.44 7.82 -14.78
C ILE A 30 7.39 8.21 -16.27
N GLY A 31 6.39 8.97 -16.73
CA GLY A 31 6.28 9.41 -18.12
C GLY A 31 5.66 8.39 -19.08
N THR A 32 4.71 7.58 -18.62
CA THR A 32 3.97 6.59 -19.42
C THR A 32 2.44 6.71 -19.25
N SER A 33 1.67 5.91 -20.00
CA SER A 33 0.20 5.92 -19.96
C SER A 33 -0.37 4.95 -18.92
N ALA A 34 -1.53 5.28 -18.36
CA ALA A 34 -2.26 4.41 -17.42
C ALA A 34 -2.57 3.02 -18.01
N SER A 35 -2.87 2.96 -19.32
CA SER A 35 -3.12 1.69 -20.02
C SER A 35 -1.88 0.79 -20.05
N ARG A 36 -0.68 1.38 -20.19
CA ARG A 36 0.56 0.62 -20.15
C ARG A 36 0.85 0.09 -18.74
N ILE A 37 0.61 0.90 -17.71
CA ILE A 37 0.69 0.46 -16.31
C ILE A 37 -0.26 -0.71 -16.06
N LYS A 38 -1.52 -0.59 -16.49
CA LYS A 38 -2.51 -1.67 -16.38
C LYS A 38 -2.02 -2.98 -17.03
N HIS A 39 -1.48 -2.91 -18.24
CA HIS A 39 -0.96 -4.11 -18.92
C HIS A 39 0.23 -4.75 -18.20
N TRP A 40 1.10 -3.94 -17.59
CA TRP A 40 2.18 -4.47 -16.75
C TRP A 40 1.64 -5.12 -15.48
N GLU A 41 0.70 -4.48 -14.79
CA GLU A 41 0.08 -5.00 -13.57
C GLU A 41 -0.71 -6.29 -13.80
N GLU A 42 -1.37 -6.41 -14.95
CA GLU A 42 -2.10 -7.62 -15.36
C GLU A 42 -1.18 -8.72 -15.94
N GLY A 43 0.12 -8.46 -16.08
CA GLY A 43 1.07 -9.40 -16.69
C GLY A 43 0.82 -9.65 -18.19
N LYS A 44 0.06 -8.78 -18.86
CA LYS A 44 -0.22 -8.87 -20.31
C LYS A 44 0.97 -8.44 -21.17
N SER A 45 1.86 -7.64 -20.60
CA SER A 45 3.12 -7.23 -21.24
C SER A 45 4.18 -7.00 -20.18
N ALA A 46 5.46 -7.10 -20.56
CA ALA A 46 6.57 -6.78 -19.68
C ALA A 46 7.09 -5.36 -19.96
N PRO A 47 7.50 -4.60 -18.93
CA PRO A 47 8.30 -3.41 -19.13
C PRO A 47 9.69 -3.77 -19.67
N SER A 48 10.30 -2.85 -20.43
CA SER A 48 11.71 -2.97 -20.80
C SER A 48 12.61 -2.71 -19.58
N ALA A 49 13.89 -3.09 -19.70
CA ALA A 49 14.91 -2.79 -18.69
C ALA A 49 14.98 -1.29 -18.35
N SER A 50 14.86 -0.41 -19.36
CA SER A 50 14.83 1.04 -19.13
C SER A 50 13.67 1.47 -18.23
N TRP A 51 12.48 0.90 -18.41
CA TRP A 51 11.32 1.20 -17.57
C TRP A 51 11.51 0.72 -16.13
N ILE A 52 12.13 -0.45 -15.95
CA ILE A 52 12.47 -0.98 -14.62
C ILE A 52 13.41 -0.01 -13.91
N VAL A 53 14.46 0.47 -14.59
CA VAL A 53 15.39 1.47 -14.03
C VAL A 53 14.65 2.75 -13.65
N THR A 54 13.79 3.29 -14.53
CA THR A 54 13.00 4.50 -14.24
C THR A 54 12.10 4.32 -13.02
N ILE A 55 11.45 3.16 -12.86
CA ILE A 55 10.61 2.85 -11.69
C ILE A 55 11.48 2.80 -10.43
N CYS A 56 12.64 2.12 -10.48
CA CYS A 56 13.57 2.03 -9.36
C CYS A 56 14.06 3.41 -8.91
N GLU A 57 14.51 4.25 -9.85
CA GLU A 57 14.98 5.61 -9.58
C GLU A 57 13.86 6.49 -9.02
N ARG A 58 12.65 6.42 -9.59
CA ARG A 58 11.53 7.28 -9.17
C ARG A 58 11.04 6.95 -7.76
N PHE A 59 10.94 5.66 -7.44
CA PHE A 59 10.29 5.21 -6.20
C PHE A 59 11.25 4.74 -5.12
N GLY A 60 12.57 4.74 -5.39
CA GLY A 60 13.62 4.35 -4.46
C GLY A 60 13.59 2.86 -4.13
N VAL A 61 13.26 2.01 -5.11
CA VAL A 61 13.17 0.55 -4.93
C VAL A 61 14.27 -0.17 -5.70
N SER A 62 14.78 -1.28 -5.16
CA SER A 62 15.78 -2.08 -5.87
C SER A 62 15.14 -2.87 -7.00
N ALA A 63 15.91 -3.08 -8.08
CA ALA A 63 15.47 -3.95 -9.17
C ALA A 63 15.23 -5.38 -8.66
N GLU A 64 16.06 -5.89 -7.76
CA GLU A 64 15.87 -7.19 -7.13
C GLU A 64 14.50 -7.32 -6.45
N SER A 65 14.12 -6.37 -5.59
CA SER A 65 12.82 -6.36 -4.93
C SER A 65 11.66 -6.35 -5.95
N LEU A 66 11.78 -5.56 -7.01
CA LEU A 66 10.74 -5.45 -8.04
C LEU A 66 10.66 -6.71 -8.92
N LEU A 67 11.79 -7.37 -9.17
CA LEU A 67 11.92 -8.49 -10.10
C LEU A 67 11.71 -9.85 -9.46
N THR A 68 12.27 -10.09 -8.28
CA THR A 68 12.23 -11.39 -7.59
C THR A 68 11.26 -11.37 -6.41
N GLY A 69 11.02 -10.21 -5.80
CA GLY A 69 10.23 -10.11 -4.57
C GLY A 69 11.02 -10.46 -3.31
N GLU A 70 12.30 -10.80 -3.44
CA GLU A 70 13.19 -10.95 -2.30
C GLU A 70 13.68 -9.55 -1.92
N THR A 71 13.05 -8.96 -0.90
CA THR A 71 13.71 -7.86 -0.20
C THR A 71 14.87 -8.45 0.56
N ALA A 72 16.09 -8.03 0.24
CA ALA A 72 17.23 -8.20 1.14
C ALA A 72 16.75 -7.88 2.55
N SER A 73 16.90 -8.88 3.42
CA SER A 73 16.40 -8.94 4.78
C SER A 73 16.68 -7.65 5.54
N VAL A 74 15.72 -6.73 5.54
CA VAL A 74 15.52 -5.83 6.66
C VAL A 74 14.42 -6.51 7.45
N SER A 75 14.81 -7.08 8.59
CA SER A 75 13.94 -7.70 9.58
C SER A 75 12.87 -6.72 10.06
N SER A 76 11.79 -6.58 9.30
CA SER A 76 10.48 -6.32 9.86
C SER A 76 9.83 -7.68 10.02
N GLU A 77 9.83 -8.18 11.27
CA GLU A 77 9.06 -9.35 11.69
C GLU A 77 7.72 -9.43 10.93
N PRO A 78 7.37 -10.59 10.35
CA PRO A 78 6.19 -10.71 9.51
C PRO A 78 4.95 -10.40 10.34
N LEU A 79 4.29 -9.28 10.02
CA LEU A 79 2.97 -8.89 10.55
C LEU A 79 1.93 -10.02 10.39
N SER A 80 2.17 -10.94 9.45
CA SER A 80 1.40 -12.16 9.21
C SER A 80 1.43 -13.17 10.36
N ALA A 81 2.54 -13.28 11.11
CA ALA A 81 2.64 -14.21 12.24
C ALA A 81 1.98 -13.66 13.52
N MET A 82 1.92 -12.33 13.66
CA MET A 82 1.23 -11.67 14.79
C MET A 82 -0.30 -11.76 14.65
N ALA A 83 -0.81 -11.75 13.42
CA ALA A 83 -2.25 -11.75 13.13
C ALA A 83 -2.94 -13.10 13.37
N GLU A 84 -2.20 -14.21 13.41
CA GLU A 84 -2.77 -15.54 13.70
C GLU A 84 -2.95 -15.78 15.20
N ALA A 85 -2.22 -15.06 16.06
CA ALA A 85 -2.27 -15.21 17.52
C ALA A 85 -3.07 -14.10 18.23
N ALA A 86 -3.07 -12.88 17.70
CA ALA A 86 -3.73 -11.74 18.32
C ALA A 86 -5.12 -11.52 17.68
N GLY A 87 -6.19 -11.67 18.49
CA GLY A 87 -7.54 -11.32 18.06
C GLY A 87 -7.62 -9.86 17.59
N LEU A 88 -8.62 -9.54 16.75
CA LEU A 88 -8.85 -8.19 16.23
C LEU A 88 -8.85 -7.10 17.32
N ASP A 89 -9.26 -7.47 18.53
CA ASP A 89 -9.30 -6.59 19.70
C ASP A 89 -7.90 -6.23 20.22
N GLU A 90 -6.95 -7.17 20.20
CA GLU A 90 -5.57 -6.93 20.66
C GLU A 90 -4.77 -6.08 19.66
N ILE A 91 -5.05 -6.29 18.36
CA ILE A 91 -4.56 -5.43 17.29
C ILE A 91 -5.15 -4.02 17.47
N ALA A 92 -6.46 -3.89 17.70
CA ALA A 92 -7.10 -2.61 17.94
C ALA A 92 -6.53 -1.89 19.17
N ASP A 93 -6.33 -2.61 20.28
CA ASP A 93 -5.73 -2.08 21.51
C ASP A 93 -4.28 -1.64 21.31
N SER A 94 -3.50 -2.37 20.51
CA SER A 94 -2.13 -1.97 20.14
C SER A 94 -2.13 -0.66 19.37
N PHE A 95 -3.03 -0.51 18.39
CA PHE A 95 -3.20 0.74 17.64
C PHE A 95 -3.69 1.88 18.54
N ILE A 96 -4.58 1.62 19.49
CA ILE A 96 -5.07 2.62 20.45
C ILE A 96 -3.93 3.07 21.37
N ARG A 97 -3.10 2.14 21.87
CA ARG A 97 -1.92 2.47 22.71
C ARG A 97 -0.89 3.29 21.94
N ALA A 98 -0.54 2.87 20.72
CA ALA A 98 0.36 3.61 19.84
C ALA A 98 -0.22 4.99 19.46
N GLY A 99 -1.54 5.06 19.27
CA GLY A 99 -2.28 6.30 19.06
C GLY A 99 -2.20 7.23 20.27
N ASN A 100 -2.43 6.74 21.49
CA ASN A 100 -2.34 7.54 22.71
C ASN A 100 -0.93 8.09 22.96
N GLN A 101 0.12 7.36 22.58
CA GLN A 101 1.50 7.87 22.66
C GLN A 101 1.76 9.00 21.64
N ARG A 102 1.11 8.97 20.48
CA ARG A 102 1.28 9.93 19.38
C ARG A 102 0.34 11.14 19.46
N TYR A 103 -0.82 10.96 20.07
CA TYR A 103 -1.94 11.91 20.11
C TYR A 103 -2.43 12.18 21.55
N GLY A 104 -1.63 11.89 22.57
CA GLY A 104 -1.99 12.10 23.99
C GLY A 104 -1.87 13.54 24.47
N GLU A 105 -1.40 14.46 23.64
CA GLU A 105 -1.27 15.88 23.97
C GLU A 105 -2.62 16.63 23.88
N ARG A 106 -2.67 17.87 24.41
CA ARG A 106 -3.90 18.68 24.52
C ARG A 106 -4.65 18.89 23.19
N ASP A 107 -3.95 18.79 22.06
CA ASP A 107 -4.47 18.92 20.69
C ASP A 107 -4.43 17.61 19.87
N GLY A 108 -4.11 16.50 20.51
CA GLY A 108 -3.81 15.26 19.79
C GLY A 108 -5.00 14.67 19.04
N ARG A 109 -6.23 14.88 19.51
CA ARG A 109 -7.45 14.45 18.79
C ARG A 109 -7.62 15.21 17.47
N GLU A 110 -7.39 16.51 17.46
CA GLU A 110 -7.52 17.33 16.24
C GLU A 110 -6.41 16.99 15.24
N LYS A 111 -5.18 16.81 15.73
CA LYS A 111 -4.06 16.30 14.94
C LYS A 111 -4.33 14.92 14.36
N MET A 112 -4.87 14.00 15.15
CA MET A 112 -5.27 12.66 14.70
C MET A 112 -6.33 12.75 13.59
N MET A 113 -7.38 13.54 13.81
CA MET A 113 -8.45 13.72 12.82
C MET A 113 -7.90 14.29 11.52
N LYS A 114 -7.05 15.32 11.60
CA LYS A 114 -6.42 15.92 10.42
C LYS A 114 -5.59 14.89 9.63
N GLU A 115 -4.74 14.12 10.31
CA GLU A 115 -3.93 13.08 9.66
C GLU A 115 -4.79 11.96 9.05
N ILE A 116 -5.85 11.52 9.74
CA ILE A 116 -6.76 10.49 9.23
C ILE A 116 -7.49 11.03 8.00
N THR A 117 -8.05 12.24 8.07
CA THR A 117 -8.74 12.89 6.96
C THR A 117 -7.81 13.04 5.75
N GLU A 118 -6.58 13.51 5.94
CA GLU A 118 -5.60 13.64 4.86
C GLU A 118 -5.26 12.30 4.18
N ARG A 119 -5.26 11.20 4.94
CA ARG A 119 -5.03 9.86 4.39
C ARG A 119 -6.26 9.35 3.65
N LEU A 120 -7.46 9.47 4.25
CA LEU A 120 -8.73 9.09 3.63
C LEU A 120 -8.92 9.81 2.29
N PHE A 121 -8.63 11.11 2.20
CA PHE A 121 -8.76 11.86 0.95
C PHE A 121 -7.80 11.41 -0.16
N ARG A 122 -6.73 10.67 0.17
CA ARG A 122 -5.79 10.11 -0.81
C ARG A 122 -6.11 8.67 -1.19
N MET A 123 -7.05 8.02 -0.51
CA MET A 123 -7.49 6.67 -0.82
C MET A 123 -8.38 6.69 -2.07
N ASP A 124 -8.36 5.59 -2.82
CA ASP A 124 -9.27 5.46 -3.95
C ASP A 124 -10.72 5.17 -3.50
N GLU A 125 -11.65 5.39 -4.42
CA GLU A 125 -13.09 5.32 -4.15
C GLU A 125 -13.56 3.91 -3.74
N ARG A 126 -12.83 2.85 -4.11
CA ARG A 126 -13.17 1.47 -3.70
C ARG A 126 -12.78 1.26 -2.24
N ASP A 127 -11.56 1.58 -1.87
CA ASP A 127 -11.07 1.38 -0.51
C ASP A 127 -11.85 2.24 0.50
N LEU A 128 -12.21 3.47 0.13
CA LEU A 128 -13.09 4.31 0.94
C LEU A 128 -14.47 3.70 1.12
N ARG A 129 -15.05 3.12 0.07
CA ARG A 129 -16.35 2.43 0.16
C ARG A 129 -16.27 1.21 1.08
N GLU A 130 -15.21 0.42 0.99
CA GLU A 130 -15.01 -0.76 1.84
C GLU A 130 -14.85 -0.36 3.31
N LEU A 131 -14.05 0.67 3.61
CA LEU A 131 -13.94 1.21 4.96
C LEU A 131 -15.27 1.71 5.51
N LEU A 132 -16.02 2.48 4.72
CA LEU A 132 -17.34 2.97 5.11
C LEU A 132 -18.32 1.81 5.36
N MET A 133 -18.28 0.77 4.52
CA MET A 133 -19.11 -0.42 4.69
C MET A 133 -18.79 -1.13 6.01
N ILE A 134 -17.51 -1.30 6.35
CA ILE A 134 -17.08 -1.89 7.62
C ILE A 134 -17.60 -1.07 8.81
N ILE A 135 -17.52 0.26 8.74
CA ILE A 135 -18.03 1.15 9.81
C ILE A 135 -19.54 0.98 9.98
N VAL A 136 -20.32 1.01 8.88
CA VAL A 136 -21.78 0.87 8.90
C VAL A 136 -22.22 -0.51 9.41
N LEU A 137 -21.50 -1.57 9.05
CA LEU A 137 -21.80 -2.92 9.52
C LEU A 137 -21.49 -3.08 11.01
N LYS A 138 -20.38 -2.51 11.48
CA LYS A 138 -20.04 -2.52 12.92
C LYS A 138 -21.00 -1.68 13.76
N SER A 139 -21.51 -0.55 13.25
CA SER A 139 -22.46 0.30 13.98
C SER A 139 -23.86 -0.31 14.12
N ARG A 140 -24.18 -1.38 13.38
CA ARG A 140 -25.48 -2.07 13.42
C ARG A 140 -25.50 -3.31 14.32
N ASN A 141 -24.33 -3.78 14.76
CA ASN A 141 -24.18 -4.96 15.62
C ASN A 141 -23.91 -4.58 17.10
N VAL A 142 -24.25 -3.36 17.50
CA VAL A 142 -24.23 -2.86 18.89
C VAL A 142 -25.63 -2.48 19.30
#